data_AF-A0A7C6HPJ9-F1
#
_entry.id   AF-A0A7C6HPJ9-F1
#
_cell.length_a   1.000
_cell.length_b   1.000
_cell.length_c   1.000
_cell.angle_alpha   90.00
_cell.angle_beta   90.00
_cell.angle_gamma   90.00
#
_symmetry.space_group_name_H-M   'P 1'
#
loop_
_entity.id
_entity.type
_entity.pdbx_description
1 polymer ?
#
loop_
_entity_poly.entity_id
_entity_poly.type
_entity_poly.pdbx_seq_one_letter_code
_entity_poly.pdbx_strand_id
1 'polypeptide(L)'
;EANATIGEKIEVKRVARLEGENVVSYLHKTSPDLPAQIGVLVATEGGDETIARDVAMHIAAFSPSVLDRSEVSEETVENERRVAEATAREEGKPEAALPKIIEGRVNGFFKENVLLEQAFAKDAKKTVATVLEEAGAKATGFARFKVGV
;
A
#
# COMPACT_ATOMS: atom_id res chain seq x y z
N GLU A 1 26.96 -21.84 -2.59
CA GLU A 1 26.93 -23.22 -3.12
C GLU A 1 25.84 -23.44 -4.17
N ALA A 2 24.56 -23.07 -3.93
CA ALA A 2 23.46 -23.25 -4.90
C ALA A 2 23.67 -22.61 -6.29
N ASN A 3 24.27 -21.42 -6.37
CA ASN A 3 24.46 -20.71 -7.65
C ASN A 3 25.36 -21.46 -8.63
N ALA A 4 26.33 -22.22 -8.11
CA ALA A 4 27.30 -22.96 -8.93
C ALA A 4 26.64 -24.14 -9.66
N THR A 5 25.53 -24.66 -9.14
CA THR A 5 24.78 -25.78 -9.75
C THR A 5 23.71 -25.32 -10.72
N ILE A 6 23.06 -24.18 -10.46
CA ILE A 6 21.94 -23.66 -11.26
C ILE A 6 22.44 -22.82 -12.46
N GLY A 7 23.61 -22.18 -12.35
CA GLY A 7 24.16 -21.32 -13.41
C GLY A 7 23.48 -19.95 -13.51
N GLU A 8 22.60 -19.61 -12.57
CA GLU A 8 21.92 -18.32 -12.47
C GLU A 8 22.48 -17.46 -11.34
N LYS A 9 22.35 -16.14 -11.50
CA LYS A 9 22.69 -15.16 -10.45
C LYS A 9 21.59 -15.15 -9.39
N ILE A 10 21.83 -15.77 -8.24
CA ILE A 10 20.91 -15.78 -7.10
C ILE A 10 21.50 -14.93 -5.98
N GLU A 11 20.75 -13.91 -5.55
CA GLU A 11 21.14 -12.99 -4.48
C GLU A 11 19.94 -12.68 -3.59
N VAL A 12 20.19 -12.45 -2.30
CA VAL A 12 19.19 -11.89 -1.39
C VAL A 12 19.13 -10.38 -1.64
N LYS A 13 18.09 -9.92 -2.36
CA LYS A 13 17.96 -8.50 -2.74
C LYS A 13 17.53 -7.63 -1.56
N ARG A 14 16.54 -8.08 -0.78
CA ARG A 14 15.90 -7.31 0.30
C ARG A 14 15.41 -8.25 1.41
N VAL A 15 15.42 -7.75 2.64
CA VAL A 15 14.85 -8.41 3.82
C VAL A 15 14.04 -7.38 4.59
N ALA A 16 12.90 -7.80 5.11
CA ALA A 16 12.10 -7.04 6.05
C ALA A 16 11.73 -7.93 7.23
N ARG A 17 11.63 -7.34 8.41
CA ARG A 17 11.10 -7.98 9.63
C ARG A 17 9.98 -7.10 10.15
N LEU A 18 8.87 -7.73 10.53
CA LEU A 18 7.73 -7.06 11.12
C LEU A 18 7.43 -7.74 12.47
N GLU A 19 7.24 -6.92 13.49
CA GLU A 19 6.88 -7.36 14.84
C GLU A 19 5.57 -6.68 15.25
N GLY A 20 4.77 -7.36 16.06
CA GLY A 20 3.48 -6.88 16.54
C GLY A 20 2.78 -7.96 17.35
N GLU A 21 1.63 -7.63 17.94
CA GLU A 21 0.81 -8.57 18.71
C GLU A 21 0.34 -9.73 17.84
N ASN A 22 -0.33 -9.42 16.72
CA ASN A 22 -0.78 -10.38 15.74
C ASN A 22 -0.08 -10.09 14.41
N VAL A 23 0.70 -11.04 13.88
CA VAL A 23 1.35 -10.90 12.58
C VAL A 23 0.88 -12.02 11.65
N VAL A 24 0.30 -11.63 10.52
CA VAL A 24 -0.14 -12.57 9.49
C VAL A 24 0.68 -12.43 8.22
N SER A 25 0.71 -13.49 7.42
CA SER A 25 1.34 -13.49 6.10
C SER A 25 0.34 -13.84 5.00
N TYR A 26 0.51 -13.21 3.83
CA TYR A 26 -0.25 -13.53 2.63
C TYR A 26 0.69 -13.65 1.43
N LEU A 27 0.57 -14.76 0.70
CA LEU A 27 1.33 -15.06 -0.50
C LEU A 27 0.39 -15.13 -1.70
N HIS A 28 0.62 -14.26 -2.68
CA HIS A 28 -0.21 -14.16 -3.88
C HIS A 28 0.54 -14.62 -5.13
N LYS A 29 -0.12 -15.48 -5.91
CA LYS A 29 0.32 -15.93 -7.22
C LYS A 29 -0.31 -15.03 -8.28
N THR A 30 0.48 -14.35 -9.09
CA THR A 30 -0.06 -13.55 -10.22
C THR A 30 -0.32 -14.41 -11.45
N SER A 31 0.21 -15.64 -11.48
CA SER A 31 -0.11 -16.68 -12.46
C SER A 31 -0.27 -18.03 -11.75
N PRO A 32 -1.24 -18.87 -12.13
CA PRO A 32 -1.40 -20.22 -11.59
C PRO A 32 -0.15 -21.10 -11.72
N ASP A 33 0.62 -20.89 -12.80
CA ASP A 33 1.79 -21.69 -13.17
C ASP A 33 3.07 -21.29 -12.43
N LEU A 34 3.03 -20.19 -11.67
CA LEU A 34 4.19 -19.64 -10.98
C LEU A 34 4.06 -19.76 -9.46
N PRO A 35 5.20 -19.79 -8.73
CA PRO A 35 5.18 -19.61 -7.28
C PRO A 35 4.61 -18.23 -6.91
N ALA A 36 4.36 -18.02 -5.62
CA ALA A 36 3.93 -16.71 -5.15
C ALA A 36 4.97 -15.64 -5.51
N GLN A 37 4.51 -14.57 -6.17
CA GLN A 37 5.35 -13.47 -6.61
C GLN A 37 5.18 -12.22 -5.74
N ILE A 38 4.12 -12.18 -4.93
CA ILE A 38 3.86 -11.11 -3.98
C ILE A 38 3.75 -11.75 -2.60
N GLY A 39 4.53 -11.23 -1.65
CA GLY A 39 4.45 -11.58 -0.24
C GLY A 39 4.12 -10.36 0.58
N VAL A 40 3.19 -10.51 1.52
CA VAL A 40 2.76 -9.47 2.44
C VAL A 40 2.84 -9.98 3.88
N LEU A 41 3.38 -9.17 4.77
CA LEU A 41 3.22 -9.27 6.22
C LEU A 41 2.36 -8.11 6.70
N VAL A 42 1.45 -8.36 7.65
CA VAL A 42 0.66 -7.31 8.31
C VAL A 42 0.68 -7.57 9.80
N ALA A 43 0.92 -6.52 10.58
CA ALA A 43 0.83 -6.52 12.02
C ALA A 43 -0.42 -5.76 12.46
N THR A 44 -1.19 -6.34 13.39
CA THR A 44 -2.35 -5.70 14.00
C THR A 44 -2.33 -5.84 15.53
N GLU A 45 -2.92 -4.87 16.20
CA GLU A 45 -3.42 -4.96 17.58
C GLU A 45 -4.91 -5.28 17.54
N GLY A 46 -5.39 -6.21 18.37
CA GLY A 46 -6.78 -6.66 18.35
C GLY A 46 -7.22 -7.28 17.01
N GLY A 47 -8.54 -7.40 16.83
CA GLY A 47 -9.15 -8.11 15.71
C GLY A 47 -8.93 -9.62 15.73
N ASP A 48 -9.51 -10.30 14.74
CA ASP A 48 -9.23 -11.71 14.48
C ASP A 48 -8.23 -11.88 13.32
N GLU A 49 -7.74 -13.11 13.13
CA GLU A 49 -6.81 -13.41 12.03
C GLU A 49 -7.45 -13.17 10.65
N THR A 50 -8.78 -13.30 10.56
CA THR A 50 -9.55 -13.08 9.32
C THR A 50 -9.38 -11.66 8.80
N ILE A 51 -9.59 -10.65 9.65
CA ILE A 51 -9.47 -9.25 9.23
C ILE A 51 -8.03 -8.89 8.86
N ALA A 52 -7.05 -9.37 9.63
CA ALA A 52 -5.65 -9.14 9.32
C ALA A 52 -5.26 -9.74 7.96
N ARG A 53 -5.74 -10.96 7.67
CA ARG A 53 -5.50 -11.63 6.39
C ARG A 53 -6.19 -10.93 5.23
N ASP A 54 -7.39 -10.41 5.44
CA ASP A 54 -8.12 -9.65 4.44
C ASP A 54 -7.42 -8.32 4.10
N VAL A 55 -6.85 -7.65 5.09
CA VAL A 55 -6.00 -6.48 4.88
C VAL A 55 -4.71 -6.85 4.15
N ALA A 56 -4.08 -7.99 4.47
CA ALA A 56 -2.91 -8.49 3.73
C ALA A 56 -3.23 -8.76 2.25
N MET A 57 -4.41 -9.31 1.95
CA MET A 57 -4.91 -9.46 0.58
C MET A 57 -5.12 -8.11 -0.12
N HIS A 58 -5.69 -7.14 0.58
CA HIS A 58 -5.87 -5.79 0.06
C HIS A 58 -4.51 -5.14 -0.29
N ILE A 59 -3.52 -5.20 0.61
CA ILE A 59 -2.16 -4.68 0.39
C ILE A 59 -1.50 -5.35 -0.83
N ALA A 60 -1.70 -6.67 -1.02
CA ALA A 60 -1.15 -7.36 -2.18
C ALA A 60 -1.66 -6.77 -3.51
N ALA A 61 -2.96 -6.45 -3.57
CA ALA A 61 -3.65 -5.93 -4.74
C ALA A 61 -3.42 -4.42 -4.96
N PHE A 62 -3.62 -3.59 -3.93
CA PHE A 62 -3.62 -2.12 -4.03
C PHE A 62 -2.25 -1.49 -3.81
N SER A 63 -1.26 -2.25 -3.32
CA SER A 63 0.13 -1.83 -3.24
C SER A 63 0.37 -0.48 -2.53
N PRO A 64 -0.23 -0.21 -1.35
CA PRO A 64 0.09 1.00 -0.61
C PRO A 64 1.59 1.10 -0.33
N SER A 65 2.07 2.32 -0.28
CA SER A 65 3.48 2.66 -0.03
C SER A 65 3.75 2.85 1.46
N VAL A 66 2.76 3.34 2.21
CA VAL A 66 2.87 3.67 3.64
C VAL A 66 1.61 3.29 4.40
N LEU A 67 1.71 3.15 5.72
CA LEU A 67 0.58 2.81 6.59
C LEU A 67 -0.38 4.00 6.71
N ASP A 68 0.15 5.14 7.12
CA ASP A 68 -0.60 6.37 7.40
C ASP A 68 0.03 7.61 6.75
N ARG A 69 -0.71 8.72 6.72
CA ARG A 69 -0.27 9.98 6.07
C ARG A 69 1.01 10.57 6.66
N SER A 70 1.29 10.35 7.95
CA SER A 70 2.45 10.94 8.62
C SER A 70 3.78 10.33 8.17
N GLU A 71 3.72 9.16 7.53
CA GLU A 71 4.88 8.51 6.91
C GLU A 71 5.22 9.09 5.52
N VAL A 72 4.36 9.94 4.95
CA VAL A 72 4.65 10.63 3.69
C VAL A 72 5.46 11.90 3.98
N SER A 73 6.65 12.00 3.38
CA SER A 73 7.49 13.20 3.54
C SER A 73 6.82 14.45 2.97
N GLU A 74 7.05 15.60 3.62
CA GLU A 74 6.55 16.89 3.15
C GLU A 74 7.05 17.23 1.74
N GLU A 75 8.29 16.83 1.41
CA GLU A 75 8.86 16.95 0.06
C GLU A 75 8.03 16.20 -0.99
N THR A 76 7.61 14.97 -0.69
CA THR A 76 6.72 14.19 -1.57
C THR A 76 5.39 14.91 -1.75
N VAL A 77 4.78 15.39 -0.67
CA VAL A 77 3.48 16.09 -0.73
C VAL A 77 3.57 17.37 -1.56
N GLU A 78 4.64 18.15 -1.40
CA GLU A 78 4.85 19.37 -2.18
C GLU A 78 5.13 19.07 -3.65
N ASN A 79 5.88 18.00 -3.93
CA ASN A 79 6.06 17.53 -5.31
C ASN A 79 4.72 17.14 -5.96
N GLU A 80 3.89 16.36 -5.28
CA GLU A 80 2.56 15.97 -5.79
C GLU A 80 1.65 17.19 -6.00
N ARG A 81 1.73 18.19 -5.11
CA ARG A 81 1.01 19.46 -5.26
C ARG A 81 1.45 20.20 -6.52
N ARG A 82 2.75 20.33 -6.76
CA ARG A 82 3.30 20.94 -7.97
C ARG A 82 2.89 20.21 -9.24
N VAL A 83 2.94 18.87 -9.23
CA VAL A 83 2.50 18.04 -10.35
C VAL A 83 1.01 18.28 -10.62
N ALA A 84 0.17 18.25 -9.58
CA ALA A 84 -1.26 18.50 -9.70
C ALA A 84 -1.59 19.90 -10.25
N GLU A 85 -0.86 20.93 -9.82
CA GLU A 85 -1.00 22.31 -10.32
C GLU A 85 -0.61 22.42 -11.79
N ALA A 86 0.55 21.88 -12.17
CA ALA A 86 1.01 21.88 -13.55
C ALA A 86 0.01 21.20 -14.48
N THR A 87 -0.44 19.99 -14.12
CA THR A 87 -1.42 19.26 -14.93
C THR A 87 -2.76 20.00 -15.02
N ALA A 88 -3.26 20.59 -13.92
CA ALA A 88 -4.52 21.32 -13.95
C ALA A 88 -4.45 22.58 -14.83
N ARG A 89 -3.31 23.27 -14.88
CA ARG A 89 -3.09 24.40 -15.80
C ARG A 89 -2.98 23.96 -17.25
N GLU A 90 -2.26 22.86 -17.53
CA GLU A 90 -2.15 22.29 -18.88
C GLU A 90 -3.51 21.85 -19.44
N GLU A 91 -4.41 21.35 -18.57
CA GLU A 91 -5.80 21.03 -18.91
C GLU A 91 -6.71 22.26 -19.09
N GLY A 92 -6.18 23.48 -18.94
CA GLY A 92 -6.93 24.72 -19.12
C GLY A 92 -8.02 24.95 -18.09
N LYS A 93 -7.86 24.44 -16.86
CA LYS A 93 -8.87 24.62 -15.80
C LYS A 93 -8.90 26.10 -15.33
N PRO A 94 -10.06 26.65 -14.96
CA PRO A 94 -10.16 28.03 -14.48
C PRO A 94 -9.31 28.27 -13.22
N GLU A 95 -8.59 29.39 -13.17
CA GLU A 95 -7.74 29.79 -12.03
C GLU A 95 -8.49 29.72 -10.68
N ALA A 96 -9.75 30.16 -10.65
CA ALA A 96 -10.58 30.13 -9.44
C ALA A 96 -10.87 28.70 -8.92
N ALA A 97 -10.80 27.68 -9.78
CA ALA A 97 -11.02 26.29 -9.42
C ALA A 97 -9.72 25.52 -9.11
N LEU A 98 -8.55 26.07 -9.46
CA LEU A 98 -7.26 25.38 -9.30
C LEU A 98 -7.00 24.91 -7.86
N PRO A 99 -7.19 25.72 -6.80
CA PRO A 99 -6.88 25.27 -5.44
C PRO A 99 -7.64 23.99 -5.06
N LYS A 100 -8.94 23.93 -5.40
CA LYS A 100 -9.79 22.77 -5.10
C LYS A 100 -9.42 21.55 -5.96
N ILE A 101 -9.02 21.76 -7.20
CA ILE A 101 -8.59 20.66 -8.09
C ILE A 101 -7.27 20.07 -7.61
N ILE A 102 -6.31 20.92 -7.24
CA ILE A 102 -5.02 20.52 -6.70
C ILE A 102 -5.22 19.72 -5.42
N GLU A 103 -6.01 20.24 -4.48
CA GLU A 103 -6.35 19.54 -3.24
C GLU A 103 -7.02 18.19 -3.51
N GLY A 104 -7.94 18.12 -4.46
CA GLY A 104 -8.59 16.87 -4.87
C GLY A 104 -7.60 15.83 -5.40
N ARG A 105 -6.63 16.25 -6.21
CA ARG A 105 -5.59 15.37 -6.77
C ARG A 105 -4.61 14.89 -5.69
N VAL A 106 -4.16 15.77 -4.80
CA VAL A 106 -3.28 15.40 -3.67
C VAL A 106 -4.00 14.44 -2.72
N ASN A 107 -5.30 14.66 -2.46
CA ASN A 107 -6.11 13.69 -1.71
C ASN A 107 -6.27 12.36 -2.45
N GLY A 108 -6.34 12.37 -3.79
CA GLY A 108 -6.29 11.15 -4.61
C GLY A 108 -5.00 10.37 -4.41
N PHE A 109 -3.85 11.05 -4.44
CA PHE A 109 -2.55 10.46 -4.16
C PHE A 109 -2.53 9.74 -2.80
N PHE A 110 -3.04 10.37 -1.73
CA PHE A 110 -3.10 9.73 -0.41
C PHE A 110 -4.00 8.49 -0.42
N LYS A 111 -5.17 8.56 -1.05
CA LYS A 111 -6.09 7.41 -1.18
C LYS A 111 -5.52 6.26 -2.00
N GLU A 112 -4.50 6.50 -2.82
CA GLU A 112 -3.80 5.46 -3.59
C GLU A 112 -2.58 4.91 -2.85
N ASN A 113 -1.90 5.70 -2.03
CA ASN A 113 -0.60 5.34 -1.45
C ASN A 113 -0.61 5.05 0.05
N VAL A 114 -1.63 5.50 0.77
CA VAL A 114 -1.75 5.34 2.23
C VAL A 114 -2.75 4.24 2.53
N LEU A 115 -2.29 3.13 3.13
CA LEU A 115 -3.12 1.95 3.39
C LEU A 115 -4.42 2.31 4.10
N LEU A 116 -4.34 3.10 5.18
CA LEU A 116 -5.50 3.43 6.00
C LEU A 116 -6.56 4.28 5.27
N GLU A 117 -6.22 4.91 4.15
CA GLU A 117 -7.12 5.75 3.35
C GLU A 117 -7.63 5.09 2.08
N GLN A 118 -7.03 3.96 1.70
CA GLN A 118 -7.49 3.19 0.56
C GLN A 118 -8.91 2.70 0.82
N ALA A 119 -9.73 2.73 -0.24
CA ALA A 119 -11.02 2.05 -0.25
C ALA A 119 -10.79 0.54 -0.16
N PHE A 120 -11.48 -0.14 0.75
CA PHE A 120 -11.20 -1.55 1.03
C PHE A 120 -11.60 -2.45 -0.15
N ALA A 121 -10.75 -3.44 -0.46
CA ALA A 121 -10.89 -4.26 -1.67
C ALA A 121 -12.22 -5.03 -1.73
N LYS A 122 -12.74 -5.47 -0.57
CA LYS A 122 -13.99 -6.23 -0.48
C LYS A 122 -15.23 -5.33 -0.31
N ASP A 123 -15.04 -4.09 0.14
CA ASP A 123 -16.10 -3.10 0.27
C ASP A 123 -15.55 -1.68 0.03
N ALA A 124 -15.64 -1.23 -1.22
CA ALA A 124 -15.11 0.07 -1.63
C ALA A 124 -15.87 1.27 -1.02
N LYS A 125 -16.94 1.04 -0.25
CA LYS A 125 -17.66 2.11 0.48
C LYS A 125 -16.94 2.51 1.77
N LYS A 126 -16.05 1.65 2.29
CA LYS A 126 -15.32 1.87 3.54
C LYS A 126 -13.83 1.96 3.25
N THR A 127 -13.12 2.74 4.04
CA THR A 127 -11.65 2.71 4.01
C THR A 127 -11.14 1.51 4.79
N VAL A 128 -9.88 1.13 4.58
CA VAL A 128 -9.23 0.10 5.40
C VAL A 128 -9.24 0.47 6.88
N ALA A 129 -9.04 1.76 7.23
CA ALA A 129 -9.13 2.21 8.62
C ALA A 129 -10.50 1.93 9.25
N THR A 130 -11.59 2.27 8.55
CA THR A 130 -12.95 2.03 9.05
C THR A 130 -13.22 0.53 9.23
N VAL A 131 -12.76 -0.30 8.28
CA VAL A 131 -12.94 -1.76 8.36
C VAL A 131 -12.18 -2.37 9.53
N LEU A 132 -10.96 -1.90 9.80
CA LEU A 132 -10.18 -2.31 10.96
C LEU A 132 -10.86 -1.89 12.27
N GLU A 133 -11.31 -0.63 12.36
CA GLU A 133 -11.99 -0.10 13.54
C GLU A 133 -13.27 -0.88 13.87
N GLU A 134 -14.12 -1.15 12.88
CA GLU A 134 -15.35 -1.94 13.06
C GLU A 134 -15.07 -3.38 13.52
N ALA A 135 -13.91 -3.93 13.16
CA ALA A 135 -13.46 -5.25 13.58
C ALA A 135 -12.73 -5.22 14.94
N GLY A 136 -12.62 -4.07 15.60
CA GLY A 136 -11.85 -3.91 16.85
C GLY A 136 -10.36 -4.15 16.65
N ALA A 137 -9.83 -3.82 15.47
CA ALA A 137 -8.46 -4.02 15.06
C ALA A 137 -7.77 -2.69 14.74
N LYS A 138 -6.45 -2.66 14.84
CA LYS A 138 -5.62 -1.56 14.38
C LYS A 138 -4.38 -2.10 13.70
N ALA A 139 -4.15 -1.72 12.44
CA ALA A 139 -2.90 -2.05 11.76
C ALA A 139 -1.75 -1.21 12.34
N THR A 140 -0.65 -1.86 12.67
CA THR A 140 0.55 -1.23 13.26
C THR A 140 1.75 -1.24 12.30
N GLY A 141 1.68 -2.03 11.23
CA GLY A 141 2.69 -2.01 10.18
C GLY A 141 2.43 -3.08 9.13
N PHE A 142 3.10 -2.96 8.00
CA PHE A 142 3.12 -3.99 6.97
C PHE A 142 4.45 -4.03 6.23
N ALA A 143 4.72 -5.15 5.57
CA ALA A 143 5.80 -5.27 4.60
C ALA A 143 5.25 -5.95 3.35
N ARG A 144 5.52 -5.39 2.17
CA ARG A 144 5.08 -5.96 0.89
C ARG A 144 6.25 -6.07 -0.08
N PHE A 145 6.56 -7.29 -0.52
CA PHE A 145 7.52 -7.52 -1.59
C PHE A 145 6.82 -8.09 -2.83
N LYS A 146 7.25 -7.61 -4.00
CA LYS A 146 6.90 -8.15 -5.31
C LYS A 146 8.20 -8.52 -6.03
N VAL A 147 8.27 -9.75 -6.55
CA VAL A 147 9.41 -10.21 -7.34
C VAL A 147 9.57 -9.31 -8.58
N GLY A 148 10.82 -8.91 -8.87
CA GLY A 148 11.15 -8.08 -10.02
C GLY A 148 11.00 -6.57 -9.83
N VAL A 149 10.56 -6.11 -8.64
CA VAL A 149 10.54 -4.69 -8.24
C VAL A 149 11.74 -4.37 -7.36
#